data_AF-A0A4S8MHK6-F1
#
_entry.id   AF-A0A4S8MHK6-F1
#
_cell.length_a   1.000
_cell.length_b   1.000
_cell.length_c   1.000
_cell.angle_alpha   90.00
_cell.angle_beta   90.00
_cell.angle_gamma   90.00
#
_symmetry.space_group_name_H-M   'P 1'
#
loop_
_entity.id
_entity.type
_entity.pdbx_description
1 polymer ?
#
loop_
_entity_poly.entity_id
_entity_poly.type
_entity_poly.pdbx_seq_one_letter_code
_entity_poly.pdbx_strand_id
1 'polypeptide(L)'
;MSGLTTTTSQTDMLRMMSQMMGNPNGPPGYDYRKPKFIKLLPVDSGEGLPDVIFEDPYTFQPQPDLRGEIRSWGVFPVTLDDMLGNISRMLCLMQQSRYYMSELKHTPEEQFIKVIIERKRQKLLNVDLGDLPKQDIIPIYLTNIHDAQGQPRIWRRVRASAGLKIGVFQDKILCPVMGWYGAKHALVHFTDYRDGSLYGPKDANSVDCVTYRSLVGCQWLPDDEYMLAHLFTSEGQTIGYLYDFGDKWSHEIVVEKILPVDESDGHVEIIAGGGMCPGENMQGTYHYQDFLNEYDQDNEVKKKEKKREILSSPNYKYFVKPPLLAEALASTNSIRSGMRNYVMPMSVEGLNPRMFGDPKLKKGQSIKQTFPDPHDSPGYFKETTSDKKDSRSVSACGFCGKPGSAQLVLKTCGGCRQLLYCSKEHQKEHWKSGHKKVCSREFSK
;
A
#
# COMPACT_ATOMS: atom_id res chain seq x y z
N MET A 1 -24.16 34.10 -47.31
CA MET A 1 -23.97 32.87 -46.52
C MET A 1 -23.55 33.27 -45.12
N SER A 2 -24.52 33.48 -44.23
CA SER A 2 -24.31 33.83 -42.82
C SER A 2 -24.04 32.54 -42.03
N GLY A 3 -22.78 32.33 -41.63
CA GLY A 3 -22.40 31.26 -40.70
C GLY A 3 -22.71 31.66 -39.27
N LEU A 4 -23.70 31.00 -38.66
CA LEU A 4 -24.02 31.10 -37.24
C LEU A 4 -22.94 30.36 -36.43
N THR A 5 -22.13 31.10 -35.68
CA THR A 5 -21.30 30.59 -34.58
C THR A 5 -22.15 30.54 -33.31
N THR A 6 -22.85 29.43 -33.07
CA THR A 6 -23.48 29.16 -31.77
C THR A 6 -22.42 28.59 -30.82
N THR A 7 -21.97 29.41 -29.88
CA THR A 7 -21.27 28.96 -28.68
C THR A 7 -22.29 28.33 -27.74
N THR A 8 -22.36 27.00 -27.75
CA THR A 8 -23.18 26.23 -26.82
C THR A 8 -22.69 26.47 -25.39
N SER A 9 -23.55 26.95 -24.49
CA SER A 9 -23.15 27.20 -23.11
C SER A 9 -22.90 25.87 -22.37
N GLN A 10 -22.06 25.90 -21.32
CA GLN A 10 -21.71 24.73 -20.51
C GLN A 10 -22.96 24.02 -19.92
N THR A 11 -24.03 24.79 -19.70
CA THR A 11 -25.33 24.32 -19.23
C THR A 11 -26.09 23.52 -20.31
N ASP A 12 -25.91 23.88 -21.58
CA ASP A 12 -26.57 23.21 -22.70
C ASP A 12 -25.96 21.84 -23.01
N MET A 13 -24.66 21.65 -22.77
CA MET A 13 -24.03 20.32 -22.87
C MET A 13 -24.48 19.37 -21.76
N LEU A 14 -24.65 19.85 -20.52
CA LEU A 14 -25.23 19.06 -19.42
C LEU A 14 -26.67 18.63 -19.71
N ARG A 15 -27.45 19.53 -20.32
CA ARG A 15 -28.83 19.25 -20.74
C ARG A 15 -28.89 18.24 -21.89
N MET A 16 -27.98 18.33 -22.86
CA MET A 16 -27.87 17.34 -23.95
C MET A 16 -27.44 15.95 -23.44
N MET A 17 -26.50 15.87 -22.49
CA MET A 17 -26.08 14.59 -21.91
C MET A 17 -27.19 13.93 -21.09
N SER A 18 -27.98 14.73 -20.34
CA SER A 18 -29.18 14.25 -19.64
C SER A 18 -30.28 13.77 -20.61
N GLN A 19 -30.46 14.44 -21.75
CA GLN A 19 -31.45 14.07 -22.77
C GLN A 19 -31.05 12.83 -23.59
N MET A 20 -29.77 12.60 -23.84
CA MET A 20 -29.31 11.40 -24.57
C MET A 20 -29.34 10.12 -23.74
N MET A 21 -29.48 10.24 -22.41
CA MET A 21 -29.51 9.11 -21.45
C MET A 21 -30.90 8.89 -20.82
N GLY A 22 -31.93 9.66 -21.20
CA GLY A 22 -33.23 9.70 -20.51
C GLY A 22 -34.44 9.34 -21.38
N ASN A 23 -35.28 8.44 -20.85
CA ASN A 23 -36.60 8.06 -21.33
C ASN A 23 -37.52 9.30 -21.56
N PRO A 24 -38.26 9.40 -22.69
CA PRO A 24 -39.13 10.54 -23.01
C PRO A 24 -40.31 10.78 -22.05
N ASN A 25 -40.58 9.86 -21.12
CA ASN A 25 -41.63 9.99 -20.10
C ASN A 25 -41.07 10.42 -18.73
N GLY A 26 -40.19 11.43 -18.70
CA GLY A 26 -39.63 11.98 -17.47
C GLY A 26 -38.80 10.96 -16.66
N PRO A 27 -38.01 11.43 -15.68
CA PRO A 27 -37.39 10.51 -14.75
C PRO A 27 -38.50 9.74 -13.99
N PRO A 28 -38.47 8.38 -13.90
CA PRO A 28 -39.37 7.66 -13.00
C PRO A 28 -39.28 8.29 -11.61
N GLY A 29 -40.39 8.43 -10.88
CA GLY A 29 -40.41 9.14 -9.59
C GLY A 29 -39.28 8.70 -8.66
N TYR A 30 -38.18 9.47 -8.64
CA TYR A 30 -37.02 9.16 -7.84
C TYR A 30 -37.25 9.72 -6.45
N ASP A 31 -37.24 8.84 -5.43
CA ASP A 31 -37.16 9.25 -4.04
C ASP A 31 -35.86 10.03 -3.86
N TYR A 32 -35.95 11.36 -3.82
CA TYR A 32 -34.82 12.23 -3.53
C TYR A 32 -34.35 11.95 -2.10
N ARG A 33 -33.30 11.15 -1.96
CA ARG A 33 -32.69 10.83 -0.67
C ARG A 33 -31.83 12.00 -0.25
N LYS A 34 -32.34 12.82 0.67
CA LYS A 34 -31.57 13.92 1.22
C LYS A 34 -30.43 13.37 2.10
N PRO A 35 -29.15 13.64 1.78
CA PRO A 35 -28.04 13.19 2.61
C PRO A 35 -28.06 13.87 3.98
N LYS A 36 -27.67 13.12 5.03
CA LYS A 36 -27.58 13.66 6.40
C LYS A 36 -26.37 14.57 6.62
N PHE A 37 -25.26 14.28 5.94
CA PHE A 37 -23.98 14.97 6.17
C PHE A 37 -23.33 15.54 4.90
N ILE A 38 -23.26 14.73 3.85
CA ILE A 38 -22.53 15.08 2.61
C ILE A 38 -23.23 16.22 1.84
N LYS A 39 -22.43 17.01 1.13
CA LYS A 39 -22.92 18.03 0.19
C LYS A 39 -22.78 17.52 -1.23
N LEU A 40 -23.92 17.43 -1.91
CA LEU A 40 -24.01 17.17 -3.35
C LEU A 40 -23.99 18.49 -4.12
N LEU A 41 -23.61 18.44 -5.41
CA LEU A 41 -23.71 19.60 -6.30
C LEU A 41 -25.19 19.96 -6.54
N PRO A 42 -25.52 21.23 -6.87
CA PRO A 42 -26.91 21.68 -6.99
C PRO A 42 -27.79 20.92 -7.99
N VAL A 43 -27.19 20.31 -9.00
CA VAL A 43 -27.87 19.51 -10.05
C VAL A 43 -27.69 18.01 -9.89
N ASP A 44 -26.98 17.58 -8.85
CA ASP A 44 -26.71 16.17 -8.60
C ASP A 44 -27.79 15.59 -7.66
N SER A 45 -28.52 14.60 -8.18
CA SER A 45 -29.54 13.86 -7.44
C SER A 45 -28.93 12.83 -6.49
N GLY A 46 -27.62 12.57 -6.59
CA GLY A 46 -26.94 11.48 -5.89
C GLY A 46 -27.19 10.10 -6.50
N GLU A 47 -27.72 10.04 -7.72
CA GLU A 47 -27.97 8.78 -8.43
C GLU A 47 -26.65 8.04 -8.72
N GLY A 48 -26.62 6.74 -8.41
CA GLY A 48 -25.43 5.89 -8.55
C GLY A 48 -24.48 5.92 -7.35
N LEU A 49 -24.74 6.77 -6.34
CA LEU A 49 -23.96 6.78 -5.12
C LEU A 49 -24.38 5.66 -4.14
N PRO A 50 -23.44 5.07 -3.38
CA PRO A 50 -23.77 4.01 -2.42
C PRO A 50 -24.75 4.47 -1.33
N ASP A 51 -25.76 3.67 -1.00
CA ASP A 51 -26.77 4.02 0.01
C ASP A 51 -26.18 4.51 1.35
N VAL A 52 -25.06 3.92 1.76
CA VAL A 52 -24.29 4.26 2.96
C VAL A 52 -23.88 5.74 3.02
N ILE A 53 -23.61 6.41 1.91
CA ILE A 53 -23.16 7.81 1.96
C ILE A 53 -24.28 8.79 2.34
N PHE A 54 -25.54 8.35 2.28
CA PHE A 54 -26.70 9.12 2.74
C PHE A 54 -26.95 8.97 4.25
N GLU A 55 -26.26 8.05 4.92
CA GLU A 55 -26.32 7.86 6.36
C GLU A 55 -25.53 8.93 7.13
N ASP A 56 -25.52 8.84 8.47
CA ASP A 56 -24.72 9.71 9.32
C ASP A 56 -23.35 9.04 9.59
N PRO A 57 -22.22 9.63 9.11
CA PRO A 57 -20.89 9.06 9.32
C PRO A 57 -20.46 9.00 10.80
N TYR A 58 -21.07 9.80 11.69
CA TYR A 58 -20.74 9.77 13.12
C TYR A 58 -21.29 8.52 13.83
N THR A 59 -22.40 7.97 13.35
CA THR A 59 -23.02 6.75 13.90
C THR A 59 -22.77 5.51 13.06
N PHE A 60 -22.36 5.68 11.80
CA PHE A 60 -22.12 4.58 10.87
C PHE A 60 -21.11 3.55 11.41
N GLN A 61 -21.41 2.28 11.19
CA GLN A 61 -20.53 1.14 11.43
C GLN A 61 -20.53 0.23 10.21
N PRO A 62 -19.35 -0.12 9.68
CA PRO A 62 -19.24 -1.04 8.56
C PRO A 62 -19.71 -2.45 8.96
N GLN A 63 -20.35 -3.14 8.02
CA GLN A 63 -20.88 -4.48 8.25
C GLN A 63 -19.77 -5.53 8.05
N PRO A 64 -19.67 -6.53 8.93
CA PRO A 64 -18.75 -7.64 8.75
C PRO A 64 -19.18 -8.56 7.61
N ASP A 65 -18.21 -9.21 6.98
CA ASP A 65 -18.43 -10.26 6.00
C ASP A 65 -18.84 -11.60 6.67
N LEU A 66 -19.00 -12.65 5.87
CA LEU A 66 -19.35 -13.99 6.36
C LEU A 66 -18.32 -14.59 7.34
N ARG A 67 -17.09 -14.07 7.37
CA ARG A 67 -16.03 -14.48 8.30
C ARG A 67 -16.02 -13.62 9.57
N GLY A 68 -16.93 -12.64 9.69
CA GLY A 68 -16.93 -11.67 10.78
C GLY A 68 -15.91 -10.55 10.58
N GLU A 69 -15.31 -10.42 9.39
CA GLU A 69 -14.21 -9.50 9.11
C GLU A 69 -14.71 -8.26 8.36
N ILE A 70 -14.14 -7.10 8.69
CA ILE A 70 -14.45 -5.84 8.01
C ILE A 70 -13.27 -5.47 7.12
N ARG A 71 -13.46 -5.53 5.79
CA ARG A 71 -12.36 -5.43 4.81
C ARG A 71 -12.11 -4.01 4.27
N SER A 72 -12.96 -3.04 4.61
CA SER A 72 -12.80 -1.63 4.24
C SER A 72 -13.63 -0.74 5.16
N TRP A 73 -13.56 0.58 4.98
CA TRP A 73 -14.43 1.54 5.65
C TRP A 73 -15.93 1.33 5.40
N GLY A 74 -16.34 0.34 4.58
CA GLY A 74 -17.75 -0.04 4.38
C GLY A 74 -18.53 0.90 3.46
N VAL A 75 -17.84 1.81 2.75
CA VAL A 75 -18.49 2.74 1.80
C VAL A 75 -18.73 2.10 0.44
N PHE A 76 -17.87 1.18 0.03
CA PHE A 76 -18.05 0.43 -1.20
C PHE A 76 -18.40 -1.02 -0.87
N PRO A 77 -19.53 -1.54 -1.37
CA PRO A 77 -19.68 -2.98 -1.50
C PRO A 77 -18.65 -3.40 -2.56
N VAL A 78 -17.57 -4.05 -2.13
CA VAL A 78 -16.68 -4.75 -3.06
C VAL A 78 -17.27 -6.14 -3.22
N THR A 79 -18.23 -6.27 -4.12
CA THR A 79 -18.57 -7.59 -4.67
C THR A 79 -17.56 -7.88 -5.77
N LEU A 80 -16.62 -8.78 -5.50
CA LEU A 80 -15.60 -9.22 -6.46
C LEU A 80 -16.21 -9.77 -7.77
N ASP A 81 -17.46 -10.22 -7.72
CA ASP A 81 -18.17 -10.85 -8.85
C ASP A 81 -18.69 -9.88 -9.92
N ASP A 82 -18.76 -8.57 -9.66
CA ASP A 82 -19.31 -7.59 -10.63
C ASP A 82 -18.23 -6.69 -11.23
N MET A 83 -17.36 -7.26 -12.06
CA MET A 83 -16.28 -6.53 -12.73
C MET A 83 -16.80 -5.41 -13.64
N LEU A 84 -17.91 -5.63 -14.35
CA LEU A 84 -18.50 -4.64 -15.26
C LEU A 84 -19.17 -3.49 -14.50
N GLY A 85 -19.91 -3.78 -13.42
CA GLY A 85 -20.48 -2.77 -12.54
C GLY A 85 -19.41 -1.99 -11.79
N ASN A 86 -18.32 -2.63 -11.38
CA ASN A 86 -17.18 -1.96 -10.76
C ASN A 86 -16.45 -1.01 -11.72
N ILE A 87 -16.24 -1.41 -12.98
CA ILE A 87 -15.64 -0.55 -14.02
C ILE A 87 -16.57 0.61 -14.37
N SER A 88 -17.87 0.35 -14.54
CA SER A 88 -18.87 1.38 -14.82
C SER A 88 -18.96 2.41 -13.68
N ARG A 89 -19.00 1.93 -12.41
CA ARG A 89 -18.95 2.77 -11.20
C ARG A 89 -17.66 3.59 -11.15
N MET A 90 -16.52 2.97 -11.44
CA MET A 90 -15.23 3.67 -11.50
C MET A 90 -15.25 4.82 -12.53
N LEU A 91 -15.71 4.55 -13.75
CA LEU A 91 -15.81 5.56 -14.80
C LEU A 91 -16.79 6.68 -14.45
N CYS A 92 -17.88 6.35 -13.77
CA CYS A 92 -18.85 7.32 -13.27
C CYS A 92 -18.23 8.21 -12.19
N LEU A 93 -17.60 7.62 -11.17
CA LEU A 93 -16.90 8.33 -10.10
C LEU A 93 -15.73 9.18 -10.63
N MET A 94 -14.99 8.69 -11.64
CA MET A 94 -13.93 9.47 -12.28
C MET A 94 -14.47 10.70 -13.02
N GLN A 95 -15.64 10.60 -13.65
CA GLN A 95 -16.29 11.74 -14.29
C GLN A 95 -16.87 12.71 -13.26
N GLN A 96 -17.63 12.21 -12.28
CA GLN A 96 -18.23 13.03 -11.21
C GLN A 96 -17.17 13.72 -10.36
N SER A 97 -16.08 13.00 -10.00
CA SER A 97 -15.00 13.56 -9.18
C SER A 97 -14.38 14.80 -9.81
N ARG A 98 -14.28 14.90 -11.14
CA ARG A 98 -13.78 16.13 -11.79
C ARG A 98 -14.63 17.35 -11.45
N TYR A 99 -15.95 17.22 -11.44
CA TYR A 99 -16.88 18.31 -11.14
C TYR A 99 -16.90 18.64 -9.63
N TYR A 100 -16.93 17.60 -8.79
CA TYR A 100 -16.84 17.78 -7.34
C TYR A 100 -15.52 18.42 -6.92
N MET A 101 -14.41 18.03 -7.54
CA MET A 101 -13.08 18.59 -7.25
C MET A 101 -12.94 20.05 -7.71
N SER A 102 -13.64 20.48 -8.77
CA SER A 102 -13.62 21.87 -9.20
C SER A 102 -14.42 22.80 -8.29
N GLU A 103 -15.56 22.36 -7.76
CA GLU A 103 -16.46 23.22 -6.98
C GLU A 103 -16.35 23.01 -5.47
N LEU A 104 -16.31 21.75 -5.01
CA LEU A 104 -16.36 21.38 -3.59
C LEU A 104 -15.02 20.83 -3.06
N LYS A 105 -14.01 20.64 -3.93
CA LYS A 105 -12.67 20.09 -3.63
C LYS A 105 -12.63 18.67 -3.06
N HIS A 106 -13.79 18.05 -2.83
CA HIS A 106 -13.94 16.72 -2.25
C HIS A 106 -15.17 16.03 -2.84
N THR A 107 -15.06 14.74 -3.14
CA THR A 107 -16.20 13.92 -3.56
C THR A 107 -17.13 13.62 -2.37
N PRO A 108 -18.39 13.22 -2.61
CA PRO A 108 -19.30 12.82 -1.54
C PRO A 108 -18.72 11.72 -0.63
N GLU A 109 -18.05 10.73 -1.19
CA GLU A 109 -17.41 9.64 -0.45
C GLU A 109 -16.24 10.14 0.38
N GLU A 110 -15.40 11.04 -0.17
CA GLU A 110 -14.32 11.66 0.59
C GLU A 110 -14.84 12.46 1.78
N GLN A 111 -15.95 13.19 1.62
CA GLN A 111 -16.58 13.92 2.71
C GLN A 111 -17.02 12.97 3.84
N PHE A 112 -17.64 11.83 3.50
CA PHE A 112 -18.11 10.83 4.45
C PHE A 112 -16.94 10.12 5.17
N ILE A 113 -15.97 9.63 4.40
CA ILE A 113 -14.84 8.85 4.93
C ILE A 113 -13.91 9.69 5.78
N LYS A 114 -13.74 10.98 5.46
CA LYS A 114 -12.94 11.90 6.27
C LYS A 114 -13.43 11.98 7.72
N VAL A 115 -14.75 11.94 7.95
CA VAL A 115 -15.33 11.92 9.30
C VAL A 115 -15.03 10.61 10.01
N ILE A 116 -15.18 9.47 9.32
CA ILE A 116 -14.89 8.14 9.88
C ILE A 116 -13.41 8.04 10.28
N ILE A 117 -12.51 8.50 9.40
CA ILE A 117 -11.06 8.52 9.64
C ILE A 117 -10.74 9.41 10.83
N GLU A 118 -11.32 10.61 10.91
CA GLU A 118 -11.06 11.51 12.04
C GLU A 118 -11.58 10.92 13.35
N ARG A 119 -12.76 10.30 13.35
CA ARG A 119 -13.29 9.54 14.49
C ARG A 119 -12.33 8.43 14.92
N LYS A 120 -11.79 7.66 13.98
CA LYS A 120 -10.78 6.62 14.27
C LYS A 120 -9.48 7.23 14.80
N ARG A 121 -8.99 8.33 14.21
CA ARG A 121 -7.79 9.05 14.69
C ARG A 121 -7.97 9.51 16.13
N GLN A 122 -9.10 10.12 16.48
CA GLN A 122 -9.40 10.54 17.85
C GLN A 122 -9.47 9.35 18.81
N LYS A 123 -10.04 8.22 18.38
CA LYS A 123 -9.99 6.98 19.18
C LYS A 123 -8.55 6.55 19.41
N LEU A 124 -7.73 6.45 18.36
CA LEU A 124 -6.33 6.00 18.44
C LEU A 124 -5.44 6.94 19.26
N LEU A 125 -5.68 8.26 19.25
CA LEU A 125 -4.97 9.23 20.09
C LEU A 125 -5.19 9.01 21.59
N ASN A 126 -6.37 8.48 21.95
CA ASN A 126 -6.76 8.22 23.33
C ASN A 126 -6.49 6.77 23.77
N VAL A 127 -5.95 5.92 22.88
CA VAL A 127 -5.57 4.55 23.24
C VAL A 127 -4.29 4.60 24.06
N ASP A 128 -4.36 4.10 25.29
CA ASP A 128 -3.16 3.75 26.05
C ASP A 128 -2.62 2.41 25.55
N LEU A 129 -1.46 2.45 24.91
CA LEU A 129 -0.77 1.25 24.41
C LEU A 129 0.00 0.51 25.51
N GLY A 130 0.12 1.10 26.70
CA GLY A 130 0.89 0.53 27.82
C GLY A 130 2.31 0.13 27.39
N ASP A 131 2.65 -1.13 27.66
CA ASP A 131 3.95 -1.70 27.31
C ASP A 131 4.02 -2.38 25.94
N LEU A 132 2.89 -2.47 25.20
CA LEU A 132 2.86 -3.12 23.87
C LEU A 132 3.96 -2.62 22.93
N PRO A 133 4.27 -1.32 22.80
CA PRO A 133 5.33 -0.85 21.91
C PRO A 133 6.74 -1.35 22.29
N LYS A 134 6.94 -1.82 23.52
CA LYS A 134 8.20 -2.40 24.00
C LYS A 134 8.25 -3.91 23.80
N GLN A 135 7.11 -4.53 23.53
CA GLN A 135 6.98 -5.97 23.33
C GLN A 135 7.26 -6.36 21.89
N ASP A 136 7.76 -7.57 21.72
CA ASP A 136 7.91 -8.19 20.42
C ASP A 136 6.70 -9.07 20.12
N ILE A 137 6.25 -9.04 18.87
CA ILE A 137 5.19 -9.91 18.37
C ILE A 137 5.81 -11.03 17.55
N ILE A 138 5.23 -12.22 17.73
CA ILE A 138 5.51 -13.46 17.02
C ILE A 138 4.15 -14.02 16.62
N PRO A 139 4.01 -14.81 15.56
CA PRO A 139 4.44 -14.70 14.17
C PRO A 139 3.75 -13.54 13.45
N ILE A 140 4.18 -13.40 12.21
CA ILE A 140 3.53 -12.64 11.16
C ILE A 140 3.36 -13.67 10.05
N TYR A 141 2.18 -14.28 9.96
CA TYR A 141 1.89 -15.14 8.82
C TYR A 141 1.60 -14.29 7.59
N LEU A 142 1.75 -14.89 6.41
CA LEU A 142 1.31 -14.30 5.16
C LEU A 142 0.51 -15.38 4.44
N THR A 143 -0.68 -15.68 4.93
CA THR A 143 -1.54 -16.76 4.42
C THR A 143 -2.41 -16.30 3.25
N ASN A 144 -3.03 -17.26 2.55
CA ASN A 144 -3.96 -17.17 1.40
C ASN A 144 -3.52 -18.04 0.21
N ILE A 145 -2.37 -18.70 0.30
CA ILE A 145 -1.93 -19.71 -0.66
C ILE A 145 -1.82 -21.04 0.09
N HIS A 146 -2.67 -22.00 -0.27
CA HIS A 146 -2.89 -23.25 0.45
C HIS A 146 -2.59 -24.48 -0.41
N ASP A 147 -2.29 -25.61 0.23
CA ASP A 147 -2.20 -26.89 -0.45
C ASP A 147 -3.56 -27.58 -0.55
N ALA A 148 -3.58 -28.75 -1.19
CA ALA A 148 -4.80 -29.53 -1.35
C ALA A 148 -5.41 -30.00 -0.01
N GLN A 149 -4.62 -29.95 1.08
CA GLN A 149 -5.04 -30.25 2.44
C GLN A 149 -5.43 -28.98 3.23
N GLY A 150 -5.41 -27.81 2.57
CA GLY A 150 -5.73 -26.51 3.18
C GLY A 150 -4.61 -25.89 4.00
N GLN A 151 -3.41 -26.49 4.03
CA GLN A 151 -2.28 -25.94 4.79
C GLN A 151 -1.58 -24.81 4.03
N PRO A 152 -1.08 -23.77 4.70
CA PRO A 152 -0.35 -22.69 4.04
C PRO A 152 0.90 -23.19 3.31
N ARG A 153 0.99 -22.99 1.99
CA ARG A 153 2.17 -23.38 1.19
C ARG A 153 3.32 -22.41 1.34
N ILE A 154 3.00 -21.12 1.39
CA ILE A 154 3.98 -20.03 1.44
C ILE A 154 3.70 -19.24 2.70
N TRP A 155 4.65 -19.26 3.62
CA TRP A 155 4.51 -18.58 4.90
C TRP A 155 5.87 -18.23 5.48
N ARG A 156 5.90 -17.20 6.31
CA ARG A 156 7.07 -16.77 7.08
C ARG A 156 6.65 -16.67 8.54
N ARG A 157 7.56 -16.94 9.47
CA ARG A 157 7.39 -16.68 10.91
C ARG A 157 8.47 -15.70 11.29
N VAL A 158 8.06 -14.49 11.65
CA VAL A 158 8.95 -13.37 11.92
C VAL A 158 8.68 -12.82 13.31
N ARG A 159 9.75 -12.52 14.04
CA ARG A 159 9.72 -11.72 15.26
C ARG A 159 9.96 -10.27 14.88
N ALA A 160 9.15 -9.35 15.40
CA ALA A 160 9.36 -7.92 15.22
C ALA A 160 8.82 -7.13 16.42
N SER A 161 9.39 -5.96 16.69
CA SER A 161 8.88 -5.09 17.75
C SER A 161 7.55 -4.44 17.36
N ALA A 162 6.57 -4.48 18.25
CA ALA A 162 5.30 -3.78 18.06
C ALA A 162 5.44 -2.24 18.08
N GLY A 163 6.60 -1.71 18.52
CA GLY A 163 6.93 -0.30 18.46
C GLY A 163 7.32 0.21 17.06
N LEU A 164 7.45 -0.67 16.07
CA LEU A 164 7.75 -0.28 14.69
C LEU A 164 6.58 0.50 14.08
N LYS A 165 6.89 1.51 13.27
CA LYS A 165 5.91 2.14 12.38
C LYS A 165 5.47 1.15 11.31
N ILE A 166 4.19 1.20 10.95
CA ILE A 166 3.59 0.29 9.97
C ILE A 166 4.36 0.37 8.63
N GLY A 167 4.69 1.58 8.19
CA GLY A 167 5.46 1.78 6.95
C GLY A 167 6.89 1.22 7.00
N VAL A 168 7.54 1.23 8.18
CA VAL A 168 8.88 0.65 8.37
C VAL A 168 8.80 -0.87 8.39
N PHE A 169 7.79 -1.42 9.07
CA PHE A 169 7.51 -2.86 9.06
C PHE A 169 7.29 -3.39 7.65
N GLN A 170 6.51 -2.69 6.84
CA GLN A 170 6.28 -3.01 5.44
C GLN A 170 7.58 -3.02 4.62
N ASP A 171 8.32 -1.90 4.62
CA ASP A 171 9.49 -1.69 3.76
C ASP A 171 10.69 -2.55 4.18
N LYS A 172 10.92 -2.68 5.49
CA LYS A 172 12.14 -3.28 6.05
C LYS A 172 12.00 -4.74 6.43
N ILE A 173 10.78 -5.24 6.60
CA ILE A 173 10.53 -6.60 7.09
C ILE A 173 9.68 -7.38 6.10
N LEU A 174 8.43 -6.96 5.83
CA LEU A 174 7.51 -7.74 4.99
C LEU A 174 7.99 -7.95 3.55
N CYS A 175 8.39 -6.89 2.86
CA CYS A 175 8.88 -7.02 1.48
C CYS A 175 10.09 -7.96 1.39
N PRO A 176 11.16 -7.76 2.18
CA PRO A 176 12.33 -8.65 2.17
C PRO A 176 12.03 -10.11 2.49
N VAL A 177 11.15 -10.40 3.48
CA VAL A 177 10.84 -11.81 3.82
C VAL A 177 10.04 -12.52 2.72
N MET A 178 9.34 -11.75 1.88
CA MET A 178 8.69 -12.23 0.67
C MET A 178 9.57 -12.11 -0.58
N GLY A 179 10.83 -11.71 -0.42
CA GLY A 179 11.76 -11.50 -1.54
C GLY A 179 11.32 -10.39 -2.49
N TRP A 180 10.33 -9.58 -2.12
CA TRP A 180 9.90 -8.42 -2.88
C TRP A 180 10.80 -7.24 -2.59
N TYR A 181 11.08 -6.45 -3.62
CA TYR A 181 11.94 -5.29 -3.47
C TYR A 181 11.11 -4.04 -3.20
N GLY A 182 11.36 -3.39 -2.05
CA GLY A 182 10.57 -2.29 -1.47
C GLY A 182 10.36 -1.03 -2.33
N ALA A 183 10.87 -1.00 -3.56
CA ALA A 183 10.73 0.14 -4.46
C ALA A 183 9.80 -0.09 -5.65
N LYS A 184 9.58 -1.32 -6.15
CA LYS A 184 9.01 -1.53 -7.49
C LYS A 184 7.47 -1.42 -7.55
N HIS A 185 6.75 -1.87 -6.52
CA HIS A 185 5.27 -1.97 -6.51
C HIS A 185 4.66 -1.57 -5.15
N ALA A 186 5.26 -0.60 -4.46
CA ALA A 186 5.02 -0.25 -3.05
C ALA A 186 3.66 0.41 -2.73
N LEU A 187 2.60 0.02 -3.44
CA LEU A 187 1.25 0.29 -3.02
C LEU A 187 0.80 -0.82 -2.09
N VAL A 188 0.81 -0.44 -0.83
CA VAL A 188 0.41 -1.31 0.25
C VAL A 188 -0.71 -0.62 0.99
N HIS A 189 -1.71 -1.41 1.37
CA HIS A 189 -2.49 -1.05 2.53
C HIS A 189 -2.62 -2.22 3.50
N PHE A 190 -2.73 -1.87 4.76
CA PHE A 190 -3.12 -2.78 5.83
C PHE A 190 -4.58 -2.53 6.16
N THR A 191 -5.32 -3.60 6.45
CA THR A 191 -6.72 -3.54 6.82
C THR A 191 -6.92 -4.15 8.19
N ASP A 192 -7.31 -3.34 9.15
CA ASP A 192 -7.73 -3.83 10.47
C ASP A 192 -9.11 -4.47 10.36
N TYR A 193 -9.19 -5.80 10.40
CA TYR A 193 -10.45 -6.53 10.22
C TYR A 193 -11.48 -6.29 11.33
N ARG A 194 -11.11 -5.66 12.44
CA ARG A 194 -12.04 -5.32 13.53
C ARG A 194 -13.00 -4.19 13.17
N ASP A 195 -12.54 -3.25 12.33
CA ASP A 195 -13.31 -2.05 12.01
C ASP A 195 -13.16 -1.54 10.57
N GLY A 196 -12.39 -2.24 9.74
CA GLY A 196 -12.17 -1.90 8.34
C GLY A 196 -11.20 -0.75 8.11
N SER A 197 -10.51 -0.29 9.16
CA SER A 197 -9.58 0.83 9.02
C SER A 197 -8.39 0.48 8.13
N LEU A 198 -8.16 1.35 7.15
CA LEU A 198 -7.09 1.20 6.17
C LEU A 198 -5.88 2.05 6.56
N TYR A 199 -4.67 1.48 6.45
CA TYR A 199 -3.41 2.17 6.70
C TYR A 199 -2.51 2.08 5.49
N GLY A 200 -1.89 3.19 5.09
CA GLY A 200 -1.05 3.24 3.90
C GLY A 200 -0.25 4.54 3.78
N PRO A 201 0.55 4.67 2.71
CA PRO A 201 1.45 5.80 2.54
C PRO A 201 0.71 7.11 2.25
N LYS A 202 0.94 8.15 3.06
CA LYS A 202 0.24 9.45 2.99
C LYS A 202 0.37 10.18 1.65
N ASP A 203 1.57 10.15 1.06
CA ASP A 203 1.94 10.94 -0.11
C ASP A 203 2.03 10.08 -1.40
N ALA A 204 1.47 8.86 -1.40
CA ALA A 204 1.51 8.00 -2.59
C ALA A 204 0.52 8.49 -3.64
N ASN A 205 1.03 8.73 -4.85
CA ASN A 205 0.29 9.37 -5.95
C ASN A 205 0.45 8.65 -7.29
N SER A 206 0.86 7.39 -7.29
CA SER A 206 0.88 6.60 -8.52
C SER A 206 -0.54 6.34 -9.02
N VAL A 207 -0.67 6.06 -10.32
CA VAL A 207 -1.96 5.84 -11.00
C VAL A 207 -2.76 4.75 -10.29
N ASP A 208 -2.13 3.61 -10.00
CA ASP A 208 -2.81 2.49 -9.33
C ASP A 208 -3.27 2.87 -7.92
N CYS A 209 -2.57 3.78 -7.24
CA CYS A 209 -2.95 4.29 -5.93
C CYS A 209 -4.23 5.13 -5.99
N VAL A 210 -4.29 6.05 -6.96
CA VAL A 210 -5.45 6.92 -7.17
C VAL A 210 -6.66 6.10 -7.58
N THR A 211 -6.47 5.14 -8.49
CA THR A 211 -7.54 4.22 -8.94
C THR A 211 -8.03 3.35 -7.79
N TYR A 212 -7.13 2.70 -7.05
CA TYR A 212 -7.50 1.83 -5.94
C TYR A 212 -8.16 2.58 -4.79
N ARG A 213 -7.65 3.77 -4.44
CA ARG A 213 -8.27 4.67 -3.46
C ARG A 213 -9.72 4.94 -3.83
N SER A 214 -10.01 5.17 -5.11
CA SER A 214 -11.37 5.41 -5.60
C SER A 214 -12.30 4.18 -5.55
N LEU A 215 -11.75 2.96 -5.37
CA LEU A 215 -12.49 1.70 -5.43
C LEU A 215 -12.72 1.01 -4.09
N VAL A 216 -11.76 1.11 -3.15
CA VAL A 216 -11.76 0.25 -1.95
C VAL A 216 -11.89 1.02 -0.64
N GLY A 217 -11.71 2.34 -0.62
CA GLY A 217 -11.95 3.07 0.63
C GLY A 217 -11.69 4.56 0.68
N CYS A 218 -11.58 5.25 -0.47
CA CYS A 218 -11.32 6.69 -0.67
C CYS A 218 -10.17 7.33 0.08
N GLN A 219 -9.62 6.77 1.16
CA GLN A 219 -8.53 7.32 1.96
C GLN A 219 -8.06 6.29 3.01
N TRP A 220 -6.82 6.44 3.48
CA TRP A 220 -6.23 5.63 4.54
C TRP A 220 -5.56 6.51 5.60
N LEU A 221 -5.34 5.92 6.77
CA LEU A 221 -4.52 6.46 7.84
C LEU A 221 -3.02 6.37 7.47
N PRO A 222 -2.20 7.41 7.74
CA PRO A 222 -0.77 7.38 7.40
C PRO A 222 0.02 6.30 8.14
N ASP A 223 0.68 5.40 7.40
CA ASP A 223 1.48 4.28 7.93
C ASP A 223 2.76 4.70 8.69
N ASP A 224 3.16 5.98 8.58
CA ASP A 224 4.27 6.59 9.30
C ASP A 224 3.86 7.26 10.63
N GLU A 225 2.57 7.52 10.82
CA GLU A 225 2.01 8.08 12.05
C GLU A 225 1.72 6.97 13.09
N TYR A 226 1.33 5.76 12.67
CA TYR A 226 0.91 4.67 13.56
C TYR A 226 1.94 3.53 13.67
N MET A 227 1.92 2.86 14.83
CA MET A 227 2.77 1.69 15.14
C MET A 227 2.01 0.38 15.02
N LEU A 228 2.75 -0.72 14.87
CA LEU A 228 2.21 -2.08 14.93
C LEU A 228 1.39 -2.35 16.20
N ALA A 229 1.74 -1.76 17.35
CA ALA A 229 0.99 -1.88 18.60
C ALA A 229 -0.47 -1.35 18.52
N HIS A 230 -0.79 -0.44 17.58
CA HIS A 230 -2.18 0.00 17.38
C HIS A 230 -3.01 -1.05 16.63
N LEU A 231 -2.31 -1.83 15.81
CA LEU A 231 -2.87 -2.85 14.96
C LEU A 231 -2.96 -4.17 15.73
N PHE A 232 -1.88 -4.62 16.35
CA PHE A 232 -1.73 -5.90 17.02
C PHE A 232 -1.85 -5.76 18.54
N THR A 233 -3.09 -5.78 19.04
CA THR A 233 -3.39 -5.55 20.46
C THR A 233 -3.49 -6.84 21.27
N SER A 234 -3.74 -7.97 20.61
CA SER A 234 -3.93 -9.27 21.27
C SER A 234 -3.44 -10.42 20.41
N GLU A 235 -3.12 -11.54 21.06
CA GLU A 235 -2.86 -12.81 20.38
C GLU A 235 -4.12 -13.31 19.65
N GLY A 236 -3.92 -14.01 18.54
CA GLY A 236 -4.96 -14.46 17.62
C GLY A 236 -5.48 -13.38 16.67
N GLN A 237 -5.02 -12.14 16.78
CA GLN A 237 -5.52 -11.06 15.94
C GLN A 237 -5.00 -11.16 14.51
N THR A 238 -5.92 -11.05 13.55
CA THR A 238 -5.65 -11.10 12.11
C THR A 238 -5.83 -9.74 11.45
N ILE A 239 -4.92 -9.39 10.53
CA ILE A 239 -4.93 -8.14 9.77
C ILE A 239 -4.69 -8.45 8.30
N GLY A 240 -5.45 -7.80 7.42
CA GLY A 240 -5.25 -7.89 5.99
C GLY A 240 -4.04 -7.09 5.53
N TYR A 241 -3.27 -7.65 4.60
CA TYR A 241 -2.16 -7.00 3.94
C TYR A 241 -2.31 -7.17 2.43
N LEU A 242 -2.48 -6.07 1.70
CA LEU A 242 -2.44 -6.09 0.24
C LEU A 242 -1.14 -5.46 -0.23
N TYR A 243 -0.37 -6.21 -1.02
CA TYR A 243 0.81 -5.74 -1.73
C TYR A 243 0.53 -5.71 -3.23
N ASP A 244 1.01 -4.65 -3.89
CA ASP A 244 0.85 -4.41 -5.32
C ASP A 244 -0.61 -4.27 -5.75
N PHE A 245 -1.09 -3.05 -6.04
CA PHE A 245 -2.48 -2.86 -6.47
C PHE A 245 -2.73 -3.31 -7.93
N GLY A 246 -1.68 -3.59 -8.70
CA GLY A 246 -1.79 -4.22 -10.02
C GLY A 246 -2.12 -5.71 -9.86
N ASP A 247 -1.15 -6.49 -9.36
CA ASP A 247 -1.28 -7.94 -9.19
C ASP A 247 -2.21 -8.33 -8.04
N LYS A 248 -2.29 -7.53 -6.98
CA LYS A 248 -3.13 -7.74 -5.78
C LYS A 248 -2.74 -8.98 -4.98
N TRP A 249 -1.48 -9.00 -4.52
CA TRP A 249 -1.02 -10.01 -3.56
C TRP A 249 -1.65 -9.77 -2.19
N SER A 250 -2.69 -10.54 -1.88
CA SER A 250 -3.39 -10.49 -0.61
C SER A 250 -2.83 -11.53 0.35
N HIS A 251 -2.52 -11.06 1.56
CA HIS A 251 -2.08 -11.89 2.68
C HIS A 251 -2.82 -11.55 3.96
N GLU A 252 -2.91 -12.52 4.86
CA GLU A 252 -3.34 -12.28 6.25
C GLU A 252 -2.15 -12.41 7.19
N ILE A 253 -2.01 -11.41 8.06
CA ILE A 253 -1.01 -11.34 9.12
C ILE A 253 -1.69 -11.64 10.46
N VAL A 254 -1.31 -12.75 11.07
CA VAL A 254 -1.84 -13.22 12.35
C VAL A 254 -0.78 -13.13 13.43
N VAL A 255 -1.11 -12.52 14.57
CA VAL A 255 -0.31 -12.53 15.80
C VAL A 255 -0.58 -13.84 16.55
N GLU A 256 0.39 -14.74 16.74
CA GLU A 256 0.18 -15.93 17.59
C GLU A 256 0.62 -15.69 19.04
N LYS A 257 1.62 -14.84 19.27
CA LYS A 257 2.22 -14.59 20.58
C LYS A 257 2.74 -13.16 20.73
N ILE A 258 2.45 -12.54 21.87
CA ILE A 258 3.06 -11.27 22.28
C ILE A 258 4.04 -11.58 23.41
N LEU A 259 5.33 -11.29 23.20
CA LEU A 259 6.35 -11.57 24.20
C LEU A 259 6.25 -10.62 25.39
N PRO A 260 6.47 -11.10 26.62
CA PRO A 260 6.68 -10.26 27.78
C PRO A 260 7.82 -9.25 27.56
N VAL A 261 7.78 -8.11 28.27
CA VAL A 261 8.76 -7.03 28.11
C VAL A 261 10.19 -7.48 28.43
N ASP A 262 10.35 -8.37 29.40
CA ASP A 262 11.64 -8.93 29.83
C ASP A 262 12.24 -9.92 28.81
N GLU A 263 11.40 -10.56 28.00
CA GLU A 263 11.82 -11.43 26.88
C GLU A 263 12.00 -10.63 25.56
N SER A 264 11.53 -9.38 25.52
CA SER A 264 11.52 -8.54 24.31
C SER A 264 12.81 -7.73 24.15
N ASP A 265 13.57 -8.02 23.11
CA ASP A 265 14.82 -7.32 22.80
C ASP A 265 14.67 -6.35 21.62
N GLY A 266 13.57 -6.39 20.88
CA GLY A 266 13.32 -5.58 19.69
C GLY A 266 14.11 -6.05 18.46
N HIS A 267 14.72 -7.23 18.50
CA HIS A 267 15.43 -7.82 17.38
C HIS A 267 14.44 -8.38 16.35
N VAL A 268 14.67 -8.04 15.09
CA VAL A 268 13.92 -8.59 13.97
C VAL A 268 14.59 -9.87 13.51
N GLU A 269 13.84 -10.96 13.54
CA GLU A 269 14.36 -12.29 13.23
C GLU A 269 13.37 -13.09 12.39
N ILE A 270 13.86 -13.79 11.37
CA ILE A 270 13.09 -14.81 10.66
C ILE A 270 13.29 -16.13 11.41
N ILE A 271 12.26 -16.57 12.13
CA ILE A 271 12.27 -17.77 12.96
C ILE A 271 12.12 -19.02 12.08
N ALA A 272 11.22 -18.98 11.11
CA ALA A 272 10.93 -20.10 10.21
C ALA A 272 10.25 -19.61 8.92
N GLY A 273 10.13 -20.49 7.94
CA GLY A 273 9.35 -20.24 6.73
C GLY A 273 9.18 -21.50 5.90
N GLY A 274 8.13 -21.52 5.09
CA GLY A 274 7.83 -22.57 4.12
C GLY A 274 7.51 -21.99 2.75
N GLY A 275 7.85 -22.73 1.70
CA GLY A 275 7.57 -22.34 0.32
C GLY A 275 8.47 -21.25 -0.26
N MET A 276 8.68 -21.31 -1.57
CA MET A 276 9.33 -20.25 -2.34
C MET A 276 8.37 -19.07 -2.50
N CYS A 277 8.86 -17.84 -2.37
CA CYS A 277 8.02 -16.67 -2.53
C CYS A 277 7.50 -16.55 -3.98
N PRO A 278 6.29 -16.00 -4.18
CA PRO A 278 5.81 -15.72 -5.53
C PRO A 278 6.73 -14.73 -6.27
N GLY A 279 6.76 -14.85 -7.60
CA GLY A 279 7.35 -13.83 -8.46
C GLY A 279 6.54 -12.53 -8.40
N GLU A 280 7.19 -11.36 -8.51
CA GLU A 280 6.52 -10.06 -8.38
C GLU A 280 5.37 -9.85 -9.40
N ASN A 281 5.46 -10.42 -10.60
CA ASN A 281 4.52 -10.20 -11.71
C ASN A 281 3.76 -11.49 -12.08
N MET A 282 3.31 -12.24 -11.08
CA MET A 282 2.63 -13.53 -11.27
C MET A 282 1.09 -13.43 -11.09
N GLN A 283 0.51 -12.25 -11.31
CA GLN A 283 -0.94 -12.01 -11.36
C GLN A 283 -1.67 -12.26 -10.03
N GLY A 284 -0.97 -12.07 -8.91
CA GLY A 284 -1.58 -12.08 -7.58
C GLY A 284 -1.96 -13.46 -7.02
N THR A 285 -2.58 -13.43 -5.84
CA THR A 285 -2.77 -14.61 -5.00
C THR A 285 -3.62 -15.70 -5.66
N TYR A 286 -4.75 -15.36 -6.29
CA TYR A 286 -5.68 -16.35 -6.85
C TYR A 286 -5.09 -17.07 -8.07
N HIS A 287 -4.56 -16.33 -9.04
CA HIS A 287 -3.92 -16.92 -10.21
C HIS A 287 -2.69 -17.73 -9.82
N TYR A 288 -1.93 -17.29 -8.80
CA TYR A 288 -0.79 -18.04 -8.33
C TYR A 288 -1.19 -19.33 -7.58
N GLN A 289 -2.34 -19.35 -6.89
CA GLN A 289 -2.89 -20.58 -6.33
C GLN A 289 -3.21 -21.59 -7.43
N ASP A 290 -3.85 -21.16 -8.51
CA ASP A 290 -4.14 -22.00 -9.67
C ASP A 290 -2.84 -22.50 -10.32
N PHE A 291 -1.85 -21.60 -10.48
CA PHE A 291 -0.52 -21.96 -10.97
C PHE A 291 0.14 -23.08 -10.16
N LEU A 292 0.04 -23.04 -8.82
CA LEU A 292 0.57 -24.06 -7.92
C LEU A 292 -0.25 -25.35 -7.95
N ASN A 293 -1.58 -25.27 -8.07
CA ASN A 293 -2.44 -26.44 -8.22
C ASN A 293 -2.10 -27.21 -9.49
N GLU A 294 -1.90 -26.50 -10.61
CA GLU A 294 -1.44 -27.09 -11.87
C GLU A 294 -0.02 -27.67 -11.73
N TYR A 295 0.89 -26.95 -11.05
CA TYR A 295 2.27 -27.41 -10.83
C TYR A 295 2.30 -28.79 -10.15
N ASP A 296 1.41 -29.04 -9.20
CA ASP A 296 1.35 -30.33 -8.49
C ASP A 296 0.88 -31.48 -9.38
N GLN A 297 -0.01 -31.20 -10.33
CA GLN A 297 -0.58 -32.18 -11.26
C GLN A 297 0.32 -32.43 -12.49
N ASP A 298 1.24 -31.51 -12.77
CA ASP A 298 2.08 -31.54 -13.95
C ASP A 298 3.23 -32.57 -13.88
N ASN A 299 3.76 -32.91 -15.06
CA ASN A 299 4.96 -33.74 -15.19
C ASN A 299 6.25 -32.96 -14.89
N GLU A 300 7.36 -33.67 -14.70
CA GLU A 300 8.65 -33.08 -14.32
C GLU A 300 9.22 -32.06 -15.32
N VAL A 301 8.85 -32.14 -16.60
CA VAL A 301 9.30 -31.17 -17.62
C VAL A 301 8.61 -29.83 -17.39
N LYS A 302 7.28 -29.84 -17.33
CA LYS A 302 6.48 -28.64 -17.07
C LYS A 302 6.76 -28.03 -15.69
N LYS A 303 6.97 -28.86 -14.66
CA LYS A 303 7.41 -28.38 -13.34
C LYS A 303 8.73 -27.60 -13.42
N LYS A 304 9.69 -28.01 -14.25
CA LYS A 304 10.94 -27.28 -14.46
C LYS A 304 10.71 -25.96 -15.19
N GLU A 305 9.80 -25.91 -16.16
CA GLU A 305 9.43 -24.69 -16.88
C GLU A 305 8.78 -23.67 -15.93
N LYS A 306 7.78 -24.09 -15.16
CA LYS A 306 7.13 -23.27 -14.13
C LYS A 306 8.11 -22.73 -13.08
N LYS A 307 9.09 -23.55 -12.64
CA LYS A 307 10.17 -23.06 -11.76
C LYS A 307 11.02 -21.98 -12.43
N ARG A 308 11.35 -22.14 -13.71
CA ARG A 308 12.11 -21.13 -14.46
C ARG A 308 11.33 -19.83 -14.64
N GLU A 309 10.02 -19.91 -14.81
CA GLU A 309 9.13 -18.74 -14.88
C GLU A 309 9.13 -17.95 -13.56
N ILE A 310 9.06 -18.63 -12.42
CA ILE A 310 9.21 -17.94 -11.13
C ILE A 310 10.59 -17.29 -11.03
N LEU A 311 11.66 -18.00 -11.39
CA LEU A 311 13.02 -17.48 -11.31
C LEU A 311 13.34 -16.39 -12.34
N SER A 312 12.53 -16.23 -13.39
CA SER A 312 12.66 -15.14 -14.36
C SER A 312 11.98 -13.85 -13.91
N SER A 313 11.18 -13.92 -12.84
CA SER A 313 10.50 -12.75 -12.27
C SER A 313 11.49 -11.72 -11.73
N PRO A 314 11.14 -10.41 -11.71
CA PRO A 314 12.09 -9.35 -11.37
C PRO A 314 12.75 -9.43 -9.99
N ASN A 315 12.10 -10.07 -9.02
CA ASN A 315 12.66 -10.34 -7.70
C ASN A 315 13.76 -11.42 -7.69
N TYR A 316 13.81 -12.27 -8.71
CA TYR A 316 14.80 -13.35 -8.87
C TYR A 316 15.80 -13.09 -10.02
N LYS A 317 15.37 -12.47 -11.12
CA LYS A 317 16.21 -12.23 -12.31
C LYS A 317 17.30 -11.17 -12.06
N TYR A 318 16.94 -10.05 -11.43
CA TYR A 318 17.87 -8.94 -11.21
C TYR A 318 18.66 -9.06 -9.90
N PHE A 319 18.30 -10.03 -9.07
CA PHE A 319 18.92 -10.27 -7.79
C PHE A 319 19.32 -11.74 -7.73
N VAL A 320 20.63 -12.01 -7.80
CA VAL A 320 21.19 -13.37 -7.69
C VAL A 320 20.71 -14.07 -6.40
N LYS A 321 20.30 -13.28 -5.39
CA LYS A 321 19.53 -13.68 -4.20
C LYS A 321 18.54 -12.56 -3.82
N PRO A 322 17.28 -12.86 -3.43
CA PRO A 322 16.35 -11.85 -2.92
C PRO A 322 16.98 -11.04 -1.77
N PRO A 323 16.59 -9.76 -1.60
CA PRO A 323 17.21 -8.87 -0.62
C PRO A 323 17.16 -9.52 0.77
N LEU A 324 18.34 -9.73 1.36
CA LEU A 324 18.43 -10.29 2.70
C LEU A 324 17.87 -9.28 3.69
N LEU A 325 17.16 -9.74 4.72
CA LEU A 325 16.60 -8.88 5.79
C LEU A 325 17.63 -7.87 6.32
N ALA A 326 18.88 -8.30 6.49
CA ALA A 326 19.99 -7.44 6.93
C ALA A 326 20.28 -6.28 5.96
N GLU A 327 20.20 -6.50 4.65
CA GLU A 327 20.40 -5.46 3.64
C GLU A 327 19.25 -4.46 3.62
N ALA A 328 18.02 -4.95 3.81
CA ALA A 328 16.85 -4.10 3.90
C ALA A 328 16.90 -3.21 5.15
N LEU A 329 17.24 -3.76 6.32
CA LEU A 329 17.48 -2.99 7.53
C LEU A 329 18.61 -1.95 7.36
N ALA A 330 19.62 -2.29 6.56
CA ALA A 330 20.76 -1.44 6.25
C ALA A 330 20.51 -0.43 5.10
N SER A 331 19.28 -0.29 4.60
CA SER A 331 18.91 0.67 3.56
C SER A 331 18.05 1.82 4.11
N THR A 332 18.08 2.97 3.43
CA THR A 332 17.15 4.07 3.70
C THR A 332 15.74 3.68 3.30
N ASN A 333 14.72 4.28 3.91
CA ASN A 333 13.34 4.00 3.57
C ASN A 333 13.03 4.42 2.13
N SER A 334 12.15 3.64 1.49
CA SER A 334 11.62 3.97 0.18
C SER A 334 10.83 5.28 0.20
N ILE A 335 11.02 6.13 -0.81
CA ILE A 335 10.36 7.45 -0.89
C ILE A 335 8.96 7.29 -1.46
N ARG A 336 7.96 7.53 -0.62
CA ARG A 336 6.56 7.30 -0.95
C ARG A 336 5.99 8.24 -2.03
N SER A 337 6.50 9.47 -2.11
CA SER A 337 6.03 10.49 -3.07
C SER A 337 6.62 10.35 -4.47
N GLY A 338 7.48 9.36 -4.68
CA GLY A 338 8.22 9.18 -5.93
C GLY A 338 8.72 7.75 -6.02
N MET A 339 7.81 6.81 -5.83
CA MET A 339 8.08 5.38 -5.90
C MET A 339 8.60 4.98 -7.28
N ARG A 340 9.23 3.81 -7.39
CA ARG A 340 9.68 3.33 -8.69
C ARG A 340 8.46 2.98 -9.54
N ASN A 341 8.36 3.58 -10.71
CA ASN A 341 7.31 3.28 -11.67
C ASN A 341 7.91 3.06 -13.05
N TYR A 342 7.23 2.23 -13.85
CA TYR A 342 7.60 2.03 -15.24
C TYR A 342 6.93 3.09 -16.11
N VAL A 343 7.70 3.72 -16.99
CA VAL A 343 7.21 4.74 -17.92
C VAL A 343 7.41 4.23 -19.34
N MET A 344 6.30 4.08 -20.07
CA MET A 344 6.32 3.84 -21.50
C MET A 344 6.14 5.17 -22.24
N PRO A 345 7.20 5.73 -22.84
CA PRO A 345 7.09 6.97 -23.59
C PRO A 345 6.31 6.72 -24.89
N MET A 346 5.18 7.41 -25.07
CA MET A 346 4.38 7.35 -26.30
C MET A 346 5.00 8.17 -27.45
N SER A 347 6.00 9.01 -27.16
CA SER A 347 6.80 9.76 -28.13
C SER A 347 8.20 10.04 -27.56
N VAL A 348 9.10 10.53 -28.41
CA VAL A 348 10.47 10.92 -27.99
C VAL A 348 10.43 12.01 -26.92
N GLU A 349 9.43 12.89 -26.96
CA GLU A 349 9.17 13.91 -25.93
C GLU A 349 8.74 13.30 -24.59
N GLY A 350 8.15 12.10 -24.59
CA GLY A 350 7.83 11.32 -23.38
C GLY A 350 9.07 10.81 -22.61
N LEU A 351 10.26 10.91 -23.22
CA LEU A 351 11.54 10.71 -22.52
C LEU A 351 11.91 11.90 -21.64
N ASN A 352 11.28 13.07 -21.83
CA ASN A 352 11.50 14.23 -20.99
C ASN A 352 10.76 14.07 -19.65
N PRO A 353 11.47 13.87 -18.52
CA PRO A 353 10.84 13.57 -17.25
C PRO A 353 9.93 14.69 -16.74
N ARG A 354 10.09 15.92 -17.24
CA ARG A 354 9.33 17.10 -16.78
C ARG A 354 7.93 17.26 -17.39
N MET A 355 7.54 16.44 -18.38
CA MET A 355 6.24 16.62 -19.05
C MET A 355 5.04 16.16 -18.21
N PHE A 356 5.20 15.14 -17.36
CA PHE A 356 4.11 14.57 -16.55
C PHE A 356 4.11 15.06 -15.10
N GLY A 357 4.35 16.36 -14.89
CA GLY A 357 4.13 17.01 -13.60
C GLY A 357 4.84 16.31 -12.44
N ASP A 358 6.18 16.25 -12.52
CA ASP A 358 6.96 15.57 -11.50
C ASP A 358 6.64 16.07 -10.09
N PRO A 359 6.49 15.15 -9.11
CA PRO A 359 6.25 15.55 -7.74
C PRO A 359 7.35 16.51 -7.31
N LYS A 360 6.96 17.62 -6.65
CA LYS A 360 7.91 18.63 -6.16
C LYS A 360 8.95 17.94 -5.28
N LEU A 361 10.16 17.78 -5.81
CA LEU A 361 11.26 17.13 -5.09
C LEU A 361 11.59 17.94 -3.83
N LYS A 362 11.61 17.26 -2.69
CA LYS A 362 12.07 17.83 -1.43
C LYS A 362 13.60 18.00 -1.50
N LYS A 363 14.15 18.91 -0.70
CA LYS A 363 15.61 19.16 -0.64
C LYS A 363 16.37 17.84 -0.43
N GLY A 364 17.32 17.51 -1.30
CA GLY A 364 18.12 16.29 -1.25
C GLY A 364 17.46 15.05 -1.87
N GLN A 365 16.37 15.23 -2.62
CA GLN A 365 15.78 14.19 -3.47
C GLN A 365 16.24 14.37 -4.92
N SER A 366 16.43 13.26 -5.61
CA SER A 366 16.80 13.18 -7.02
C SER A 366 15.98 12.09 -7.70
N ILE A 367 15.77 12.23 -9.01
CA ILE A 367 15.09 11.22 -9.82
C ILE A 367 16.15 10.37 -10.49
N LYS A 368 16.09 9.07 -10.28
CA LYS A 368 16.90 8.07 -10.94
C LYS A 368 16.08 7.36 -12.02
N GLN A 369 16.61 7.36 -13.24
CA GLN A 369 16.03 6.60 -14.35
C GLN A 369 16.91 5.38 -14.63
N THR A 370 16.29 4.21 -14.78
CA THR A 370 16.96 2.97 -15.14
C THR A 370 16.29 2.41 -16.38
N PHE A 371 17.06 2.29 -17.46
CA PHE A 371 16.59 1.73 -18.72
C PHE A 371 16.84 0.21 -18.68
N PRO A 372 15.79 -0.63 -18.73
CA PRO A 372 15.97 -2.06 -18.99
C PRO A 372 16.58 -2.27 -20.39
N ASP A 373 17.01 -3.50 -20.66
CA ASP A 373 17.52 -3.87 -21.98
C ASP A 373 16.48 -3.49 -23.06
N PRO A 374 16.87 -2.77 -24.12
CA PRO A 374 15.95 -2.36 -25.20
C PRO A 374 15.21 -3.53 -25.85
N HIS A 375 15.77 -4.75 -25.80
CA HIS A 375 15.13 -5.96 -26.29
C HIS A 375 14.02 -6.47 -25.36
N ASP A 376 14.07 -6.15 -24.07
CA ASP A 376 13.10 -6.58 -23.07
C ASP A 376 11.92 -5.59 -22.95
N SER A 377 12.13 -4.28 -23.15
CA SER A 377 11.03 -3.30 -23.10
C SER A 377 11.40 -1.88 -23.59
N PRO A 378 10.52 -1.15 -24.31
CA PRO A 378 10.86 0.15 -24.91
C PRO A 378 10.70 1.36 -23.96
N GLY A 379 10.54 1.14 -22.66
CA GLY A 379 10.36 2.18 -21.63
C GLY A 379 11.47 2.19 -20.59
N TYR A 380 11.26 2.91 -19.49
CA TYR A 380 12.24 3.06 -18.41
C TYR A 380 11.61 3.03 -17.04
N PHE A 381 12.35 2.56 -16.04
CA PHE A 381 11.98 2.75 -14.65
C PHE A 381 12.41 4.13 -14.17
N LYS A 382 11.55 4.79 -13.41
CA LYS A 382 11.80 6.07 -12.76
C LYS A 382 11.55 5.92 -11.28
N GLU A 383 12.48 6.32 -10.42
CA GLU A 383 12.30 6.34 -8.97
C GLU A 383 12.89 7.62 -8.37
N THR A 384 12.36 8.07 -7.24
CA THR A 384 12.94 9.15 -6.45
C THR A 384 13.80 8.56 -5.35
N THR A 385 15.05 9.00 -5.31
CA THR A 385 16.03 8.64 -4.28
C THR A 385 16.32 9.86 -3.40
N SER A 386 16.85 9.65 -2.19
CA SER A 386 17.31 10.74 -1.35
C SER A 386 18.64 10.42 -0.70
N ASP A 387 19.50 11.43 -0.66
CA ASP A 387 20.77 11.41 0.08
C ASP A 387 20.58 11.88 1.53
N LYS A 388 19.34 12.02 2.00
CA LYS A 388 19.03 12.36 3.38
C LYS A 388 18.71 11.11 4.17
N LYS A 389 19.17 11.12 5.42
CA LYS A 389 18.79 10.11 6.38
C LYS A 389 17.30 10.17 6.70
N ASP A 390 16.76 9.03 7.06
CA ASP A 390 15.41 8.92 7.57
C ASP A 390 15.25 9.62 8.92
N SER A 391 14.03 10.09 9.19
CA SER A 391 13.68 10.62 10.50
C SER A 391 13.69 9.49 11.53
N ARG A 392 14.25 9.76 12.72
CA ARG A 392 14.34 8.78 13.82
C ARG A 392 12.99 8.18 14.22
N SER A 393 11.89 8.91 14.02
CA SER A 393 10.52 8.45 14.31
C SER A 393 10.02 7.36 13.37
N VAL A 394 10.63 7.23 12.19
CA VAL A 394 10.28 6.28 11.12
C VAL A 394 11.51 5.47 10.74
N SER A 395 12.40 5.21 11.69
CA SER A 395 13.60 4.41 11.47
C SER A 395 13.75 3.34 12.51
N ALA A 396 14.48 2.30 12.12
CA ALA A 396 14.91 1.21 12.98
C ALA A 396 16.45 1.16 13.02
N CYS A 397 16.99 0.41 13.97
CA CYS A 397 18.40 0.07 13.96
C CYS A 397 18.74 -0.70 12.68
N GLY A 398 19.72 -0.24 11.91
CA GLY A 398 20.12 -0.89 10.65
C GLY A 398 20.87 -2.21 10.81
N PHE A 399 20.84 -2.82 12.00
CA PHE A 399 21.43 -4.12 12.29
C PHE A 399 20.38 -5.06 12.88
N CYS A 400 19.76 -4.67 14.00
CA CYS A 400 18.77 -5.51 14.68
C CYS A 400 17.31 -5.17 14.36
N GLY A 401 17.01 -4.06 13.68
CA GLY A 401 15.63 -3.65 13.39
C GLY A 401 14.85 -3.06 14.59
N LYS A 402 15.49 -2.87 15.75
CA LYS A 402 14.84 -2.23 16.92
C LYS A 402 14.43 -0.78 16.62
N PRO A 403 13.17 -0.38 16.85
CA PRO A 403 12.74 1.00 16.69
C PRO A 403 13.36 1.92 17.74
N GLY A 404 13.43 3.20 17.43
CA GLY A 404 13.69 4.23 18.44
C GLY A 404 12.48 4.41 19.36
N SER A 405 12.72 4.77 20.62
CA SER A 405 11.69 5.13 21.59
C SER A 405 12.08 6.38 22.37
N ALA A 406 11.18 6.90 23.22
CA ALA A 406 11.52 8.02 24.11
C ALA A 406 12.72 7.70 25.02
N GLN A 407 12.89 6.43 25.38
CA GLN A 407 13.99 5.94 26.22
C GLN A 407 15.24 5.55 25.40
N LEU A 408 15.05 5.17 24.13
CA LEU A 408 16.11 4.70 23.23
C LEU A 408 16.23 5.59 22.00
N VAL A 409 17.18 6.52 22.04
CA VAL A 409 17.48 7.39 20.90
C VAL A 409 18.50 6.74 19.98
N LEU A 410 18.09 6.47 18.73
CA LEU A 410 18.99 5.91 17.72
C LEU A 410 20.12 6.89 17.35
N LYS A 411 21.34 6.37 17.34
CA LYS A 411 22.59 7.09 17.03
C LYS A 411 22.92 6.96 15.55
N THR A 412 23.30 8.06 14.92
CA THR A 412 23.64 8.08 13.49
C THR A 412 25.08 7.59 13.28
N CYS A 413 25.31 6.84 12.20
CA CYS A 413 26.66 6.52 11.74
C CYS A 413 27.47 7.80 11.51
N GLY A 414 28.65 7.91 12.13
CA GLY A 414 29.53 9.06 11.93
C GLY A 414 30.13 9.19 10.52
N GLY A 415 30.19 8.08 9.76
CA GLY A 415 30.77 8.05 8.41
C GLY A 415 29.78 8.48 7.32
N CYS A 416 28.72 7.69 7.09
CA CYS A 416 27.75 7.99 6.04
C CYS A 416 26.67 8.99 6.46
N ARG A 417 26.45 9.19 7.77
CA ARG A 417 25.33 9.98 8.34
C ARG A 417 23.92 9.53 7.92
N GLN A 418 23.78 8.39 7.25
CA GLN A 418 22.51 7.82 6.79
C GLN A 418 21.92 6.85 7.82
N LEU A 419 22.67 5.82 8.21
CA LEU A 419 22.16 4.74 9.04
C LEU A 419 22.10 5.09 10.53
N LEU A 420 21.15 4.45 11.20
CA LEU A 420 20.84 4.63 12.62
C LEU A 420 21.06 3.31 13.38
N TYR A 421 21.57 3.41 14.61
CA TYR A 421 21.89 2.28 15.46
C TYR A 421 21.39 2.50 16.89
N CYS A 422 20.88 1.46 17.55
CA CYS A 422 20.48 1.56 18.96
C CYS A 422 21.69 1.56 19.92
N SER A 423 22.83 0.98 19.52
CA SER A 423 24.03 0.86 20.36
C SER A 423 25.32 1.01 19.55
N LYS A 424 26.44 1.26 20.24
CA LYS A 424 27.77 1.31 19.58
C LYS A 424 28.21 -0.09 19.17
N GLU A 425 27.74 -1.10 19.90
CA GLU A 425 28.00 -2.52 19.72
C GLU A 425 27.40 -2.98 18.39
N HIS A 426 26.11 -2.70 18.15
CA HIS A 426 25.47 -3.00 16.86
C HIS A 426 26.11 -2.26 15.68
N GLN A 427 26.59 -1.03 15.89
CA GLN A 427 27.35 -0.33 14.85
C GLN A 427 28.65 -1.07 14.52
N LYS A 428 29.40 -1.55 15.53
CA LYS A 428 30.65 -2.29 15.34
C LYS A 428 30.42 -3.65 14.66
N GLU A 429 29.36 -4.35 15.04
CA GLU A 429 28.99 -5.64 14.44
C GLU A 429 28.56 -5.45 12.99
N HIS A 430 27.68 -4.48 12.72
CA HIS A 430 27.27 -4.16 11.35
C HIS A 430 28.45 -3.69 10.48
N TRP A 431 29.40 -2.95 11.07
CA TRP A 431 30.64 -2.55 10.40
C TRP A 431 31.43 -3.75 9.89
N LYS A 432 31.52 -4.82 10.71
CA LYS A 432 32.21 -6.05 10.34
C LYS A 432 31.42 -6.87 9.32
N SER A 433 30.09 -6.93 9.44
CA SER A 433 29.26 -7.79 8.59
C SER A 433 29.07 -7.26 7.16
N GLY A 434 29.18 -5.95 6.94
CA GLY A 434 29.11 -5.41 5.58
C GLY A 434 29.07 -3.90 5.44
N HIS A 435 28.68 -3.17 6.49
CA HIS A 435 28.49 -1.72 6.40
C HIS A 435 29.77 -0.98 5.96
N LYS A 436 30.96 -1.49 6.29
CA LYS A 436 32.24 -0.91 5.85
C LYS A 436 32.33 -0.72 4.33
N LYS A 437 31.72 -1.60 3.53
CA LYS A 437 31.77 -1.56 2.06
C LYS A 437 30.85 -0.51 1.46
N VAL A 438 29.71 -0.25 2.11
CA VAL A 438 28.65 0.66 1.65
C VAL A 438 28.69 2.02 2.34
N CYS A 439 29.43 2.15 3.45
CA CYS A 439 29.59 3.40 4.17
C CYS A 439 30.47 4.36 3.36
N SER A 440 29.86 5.10 2.44
CA SER A 440 30.48 6.19 1.71
C SER A 440 30.82 7.33 2.68
N ARG A 441 32.11 7.51 2.95
CA ARG A 441 32.65 8.71 3.62
C ARG A 441 32.49 9.97 2.75
N GLU A 442 32.09 9.84 1.49
CA GLU A 442 31.90 10.97 0.56
C GLU A 442 30.74 11.90 0.96
N PHE A 443 29.72 11.40 1.68
CA PHE A 443 28.63 12.23 2.22
C PHE A 443 28.99 12.95 3.54
N SER A 444 30.26 12.87 3.99
CA SER A 444 30.74 13.57 5.19
C SER A 444 31.17 15.04 4.96
N LYS A 445 31.05 15.58 3.74
CA LYS A 445 31.36 16.99 3.48
C LYS A 445 30.25 17.91 3.96
#